data_AF-A0A1U8PDM6-F1
#
_entry.id   AF-A0A1U8PDM6-F1
#
_cell.length_a   1.000
_cell.length_b   1.000
_cell.length_c   1.000
_cell.angle_alpha   90.00
_cell.angle_beta   90.00
_cell.angle_gamma   90.00
#
_symmetry.space_group_name_H-M   'P 1'
#
loop_
_entity.id
_entity.type
_entity.pdbx_description
1 polymer ?
#
loop_
_entity_poly.entity_id
_entity_poly.type
_entity_poly.pdbx_seq_one_letter_code
_entity_poly.pdbx_strand_id
1 'polypeptide(L)'
;MMNLSAPFICEFFRDVQEKALPYMDYVFGNETEARTFSKVHGWETDNVEEIALKISQWPKASGTHKRITVITQGADPVVVAEDGKVKKFPVILLPKEKLVDTNGAGDAFVGGFLSQLVQEKPIEECVRAGCYAANVIIQRSGCTYPEKPSFN
;
A
#
# COMPACT_ATOMS: atom_id res chain seq x y z
N MET A 1 -11.52 0.37 -4.28
CA MET A 1 -10.16 0.51 -3.69
C MET A 1 -9.83 1.98 -3.54
N MET A 2 -8.93 2.34 -2.62
CA MET A 2 -8.42 3.71 -2.47
C MET A 2 -6.94 3.72 -2.08
N ASN A 3 -6.26 4.84 -2.33
CA ASN A 3 -4.93 5.13 -1.80
C ASN A 3 -5.02 6.34 -0.86
N LEU A 4 -4.32 6.31 0.29
CA LEU A 4 -4.19 7.47 1.18
C LEU A 4 -3.50 8.65 0.48
N SER A 5 -2.65 8.34 -0.51
CA SER A 5 -2.08 9.22 -1.54
C SER A 5 -1.07 10.27 -1.05
N ALA A 6 -1.38 11.00 0.03
CA ALA A 6 -0.47 11.97 0.62
C ALA A 6 -0.90 12.38 2.03
N PRO A 7 0.03 12.82 2.90
CA PRO A 7 -0.29 13.33 4.24
C PRO A 7 -1.35 14.44 4.25
N PHE A 8 -1.29 15.38 3.29
CA PHE A 8 -2.23 16.49 3.22
C PHE A 8 -3.67 16.03 2.94
N ILE A 9 -3.88 14.89 2.26
CA ILE A 9 -5.21 14.31 2.06
C ILE A 9 -5.78 13.84 3.40
N CYS A 10 -4.97 13.16 4.20
CA CYS A 10 -5.35 12.74 5.55
C CYS A 10 -5.64 13.95 6.47
N GLU A 11 -4.87 15.03 6.35
CA GLU A 11 -5.01 16.22 7.21
C GLU A 11 -6.20 17.11 6.83
N PHE A 12 -6.35 17.47 5.55
CA PHE A 12 -7.31 18.48 5.12
C PHE A 12 -8.60 17.90 4.54
N PHE A 13 -8.58 16.65 4.09
CA PHE A 13 -9.72 15.99 3.44
C PHE A 13 -10.24 14.78 4.23
N ARG A 14 -9.90 14.70 5.53
CA ARG A 14 -10.29 13.60 6.44
C ARG A 14 -11.78 13.26 6.32
N ASP A 15 -12.67 14.24 6.45
CA ASP A 15 -14.11 14.00 6.47
C ASP A 15 -14.64 13.39 5.14
N VAL A 16 -13.98 13.69 4.00
CA VAL A 16 -14.30 13.09 2.70
C VAL A 16 -13.74 11.66 2.63
N GLN A 17 -12.51 11.47 3.11
CA GLN A 17 -11.84 10.17 3.16
C GLN A 17 -12.63 9.17 4.04
N GLU A 18 -13.10 9.61 5.21
CA GLU A 18 -13.92 8.83 6.14
C GLU A 18 -15.26 8.42 5.54
N LYS A 19 -15.89 9.28 4.74
CA LYS A 19 -17.14 8.93 4.04
C LYS A 19 -16.93 7.90 2.94
N ALA A 20 -15.75 7.88 2.32
CA ALA A 20 -15.40 6.92 1.28
C ALA A 20 -14.97 5.56 1.86
N LEU A 21 -14.24 5.54 2.97
CA LEU A 21 -13.67 4.35 3.61
C LEU A 21 -14.66 3.18 3.77
N PRO A 22 -15.93 3.36 4.18
CA PRO A 22 -16.90 2.28 4.30
C PRO A 22 -17.16 1.47 3.02
N TYR A 23 -16.82 2.03 1.86
CA TYR A 23 -17.04 1.40 0.55
C TYR A 23 -15.76 0.82 -0.06
N MET A 24 -14.65 0.83 0.68
CA MET A 24 -13.34 0.41 0.16
C MET A 24 -12.93 -0.95 0.70
N ASP A 25 -12.77 -1.91 -0.21
CA ASP A 25 -12.26 -3.26 0.10
C ASP A 25 -10.73 -3.27 0.27
N TYR A 26 -10.03 -2.43 -0.47
CA TYR A 26 -8.57 -2.29 -0.43
C TYR A 26 -8.19 -0.85 -0.14
N VAL A 27 -7.32 -0.65 0.85
CA VAL A 27 -6.73 0.64 1.21
C VAL A 27 -5.22 0.53 1.11
N PHE A 28 -4.62 1.35 0.24
CA PHE A 28 -3.17 1.45 0.07
C PHE A 28 -2.64 2.73 0.72
N GLY A 29 -1.39 2.72 1.13
CA GLY A 29 -0.65 3.92 1.53
C GLY A 29 0.81 3.60 1.84
N ASN A 30 1.58 4.62 2.21
CA ASN A 30 2.92 4.44 2.77
C ASN A 30 2.96 4.72 4.28
N GLU A 31 4.11 4.49 4.91
CA GLU A 31 4.33 4.69 6.35
C GLU A 31 4.08 6.13 6.80
N THR A 32 4.37 7.12 5.96
CA THR A 32 4.17 8.53 6.29
C THR A 32 2.68 8.85 6.32
N GLU A 33 1.95 8.43 5.28
CA GLU A 33 0.49 8.59 5.20
C GLU A 33 -0.23 7.84 6.32
N ALA A 34 0.21 6.63 6.66
CA ALA A 34 -0.34 5.83 7.74
C ALA A 34 -0.17 6.53 9.11
N ARG A 35 1.03 7.05 9.40
CA ARG A 35 1.30 7.82 10.63
C ARG A 35 0.48 9.11 10.69
N THR A 36 0.37 9.82 9.57
CA THR A 36 -0.49 11.01 9.49
C THR A 36 -1.96 10.64 9.72
N PHE A 37 -2.43 9.55 9.11
CA PHE A 37 -3.78 9.02 9.35
C PHE A 37 -3.99 8.71 10.83
N SER A 38 -3.06 8.02 11.48
CA SER A 38 -3.11 7.73 12.92
C SER A 38 -3.22 9.01 13.77
N LYS A 39 -2.39 10.02 13.46
CA LYS A 39 -2.35 11.30 14.15
C LYS A 39 -3.68 12.06 14.06
N VAL A 40 -4.26 12.19 12.87
CA VAL A 40 -5.50 12.96 12.66
C VAL A 40 -6.75 12.28 13.24
N HIS A 41 -6.64 10.97 13.52
CA HIS A 41 -7.68 10.18 14.20
C HIS A 41 -7.40 9.98 15.69
N GLY A 42 -6.33 10.56 16.24
CA GLY A 42 -6.02 10.51 17.68
C GLY A 42 -5.70 9.10 18.19
N TRP A 43 -5.10 8.25 17.37
CA TRP A 43 -4.83 6.84 17.73
C TRP A 43 -3.59 6.61 18.59
N GLU A 44 -2.82 7.66 18.88
CA GLU A 44 -1.66 7.66 19.76
C GLU A 44 -0.63 6.55 19.47
N THR A 45 -0.53 6.12 18.20
CA THR A 45 0.41 5.08 17.78
C THR A 45 1.11 5.48 16.50
N ASP A 46 2.39 5.15 16.47
CA ASP A 46 3.30 5.28 15.34
C ASP A 46 3.65 3.90 14.76
N ASN A 47 3.04 2.83 15.27
CA ASN A 47 3.28 1.48 14.81
C ASN A 47 2.47 1.21 13.54
N VAL A 48 3.14 1.06 12.39
CA VAL A 48 2.49 0.83 11.09
C VAL A 48 1.64 -0.44 11.07
N GLU A 49 2.04 -1.49 11.77
CA GLU A 49 1.28 -2.74 11.89
C GLU A 49 -0.05 -2.51 12.62
N GLU A 50 -0.02 -1.77 13.72
CA GLU A 50 -1.22 -1.41 14.49
C GLU A 50 -2.14 -0.47 13.70
N ILE A 51 -1.57 0.51 13.01
CA ILE A 51 -2.32 1.46 12.17
C ILE A 51 -3.01 0.70 11.03
N ALA A 52 -2.29 -0.16 10.31
CA ALA A 52 -2.85 -0.96 9.24
C ALA A 52 -4.01 -1.84 9.74
N LEU A 53 -3.84 -2.45 10.92
CA LEU A 53 -4.88 -3.25 11.59
C LEU A 53 -6.12 -2.40 11.90
N LYS A 54 -5.96 -1.22 12.51
CA LYS A 54 -7.08 -0.30 12.81
C LYS A 54 -7.82 0.14 11.53
N ILE A 55 -7.10 0.47 10.46
CA ILE A 55 -7.72 0.81 9.16
C ILE A 55 -8.49 -0.39 8.58
N SER A 56 -7.94 -1.61 8.68
CA SER A 56 -8.61 -2.82 8.17
C SER A 56 -9.94 -3.11 8.90
N GLN A 57 -10.06 -2.66 10.15
CA GLN A 57 -11.24 -2.81 11.00
C GLN A 57 -12.25 -1.66 10.89
N TRP A 58 -11.97 -0.63 10.09
CA TRP A 58 -12.89 0.50 9.91
C TRP A 58 -14.28 0.00 9.46
N PRO A 59 -15.39 0.60 9.91
CA PRO A 59 -16.73 0.16 9.52
C PRO A 59 -16.87 0.01 8.00
N LYS A 60 -17.52 -1.06 7.54
CA LYS A 60 -17.84 -1.30 6.12
C LYS A 60 -19.35 -1.24 5.90
N ALA A 61 -19.75 -0.56 4.83
CA ALA A 61 -21.15 -0.44 4.46
C ALA A 61 -21.70 -1.68 3.74
N SER A 62 -20.85 -2.37 2.96
CA SER A 62 -21.30 -3.48 2.12
C SER A 62 -21.65 -4.76 2.89
N GLY A 63 -21.13 -4.93 4.12
CA GLY A 63 -21.28 -6.18 4.88
C GLY A 63 -20.60 -7.40 4.25
N THR A 64 -19.95 -7.24 3.09
CA THR A 64 -19.28 -8.30 2.32
C THR A 64 -17.78 -8.06 2.27
N HIS A 65 -16.98 -9.13 2.32
CA HIS A 65 -15.51 -9.13 2.23
C HIS A 65 -14.83 -8.29 3.33
N LYS A 66 -13.78 -8.82 3.96
CA LYS A 66 -13.02 -8.04 4.95
C LYS A 66 -12.16 -7.01 4.21
N ARG A 67 -11.95 -5.82 4.80
CA ARG A 67 -11.04 -4.83 4.19
C ARG A 67 -9.61 -5.32 4.35
N ILE A 68 -8.81 -5.11 3.31
CA ILE A 68 -7.37 -5.35 3.30
C ILE A 68 -6.66 -4.00 3.25
N THR A 69 -5.80 -3.74 4.23
CA THR A 69 -4.94 -2.56 4.27
C THR A 69 -3.53 -2.96 3.91
N VAL A 70 -2.91 -2.25 2.97
CA VAL A 70 -1.55 -2.53 2.49
C VAL A 70 -0.70 -1.25 2.64
N ILE A 71 0.30 -1.29 3.52
CA ILE A 71 1.19 -0.16 3.78
C ILE A 71 2.62 -0.50 3.34
N THR A 72 3.14 0.25 2.36
CA THR A 72 4.54 0.17 1.94
C THR A 72 5.44 0.96 2.89
N GLN A 73 6.71 0.57 3.02
CA GLN A 73 7.66 1.19 3.95
C GLN A 73 9.05 1.44 3.33
N GLY A 74 9.09 1.89 2.08
CA GLY A 74 10.35 2.04 1.34
C GLY A 74 11.14 0.73 1.23
N ALA A 75 12.26 0.63 1.95
CA ALA A 75 13.11 -0.56 1.99
C ALA A 75 12.70 -1.59 3.07
N ASP A 76 11.80 -1.22 3.98
CA ASP A 76 11.27 -2.11 5.00
C ASP A 76 10.12 -2.98 4.45
N PRO A 77 9.77 -4.10 5.12
CA PRO A 77 8.71 -4.98 4.67
C PRO A 77 7.36 -4.28 4.47
N VAL A 78 6.62 -4.67 3.43
CA VAL A 78 5.23 -4.25 3.23
C VAL A 78 4.36 -4.87 4.33
N VAL A 79 3.56 -4.05 4.99
CA VAL A 79 2.62 -4.47 6.03
C VAL A 79 1.25 -4.68 5.40
N VAL A 80 0.67 -5.86 5.58
CA VAL A 80 -0.68 -6.18 5.14
C VAL A 80 -1.52 -6.56 6.35
N ALA A 81 -2.62 -5.83 6.57
CA ALA A 81 -3.62 -6.18 7.56
C ALA A 81 -4.87 -6.73 6.88
N GLU A 82 -5.23 -7.96 7.24
CA GLU A 82 -6.39 -8.69 6.74
C GLU A 82 -6.94 -9.57 7.85
N ASP A 83 -8.26 -9.56 8.04
CA ASP A 83 -8.95 -10.43 8.99
C ASP A 83 -8.37 -10.38 10.43
N GLY A 84 -8.15 -9.18 10.93
CA GLY A 84 -7.63 -8.98 12.28
C GLY A 84 -6.17 -9.43 12.47
N LYS A 85 -5.48 -9.82 11.40
CA LYS A 85 -4.09 -10.28 11.42
C LYS A 85 -3.21 -9.35 10.59
N VAL A 86 -1.96 -9.23 11.01
CA VAL A 86 -0.93 -8.51 10.27
C VAL A 86 0.07 -9.52 9.70
N LYS A 87 0.41 -9.36 8.43
CA LYS A 87 1.49 -10.08 7.72
C LYS A 87 2.50 -9.07 7.22
N LYS A 88 3.77 -9.48 7.18
CA LYS A 88 4.87 -8.68 6.64
C LYS A 88 5.51 -9.40 5.47
N PHE A 89 5.71 -8.68 4.38
CA PHE A 89 6.31 -9.21 3.17
C PHE A 89 7.60 -8.46 2.88
N PRO A 90 8.75 -9.15 2.84
CA PRO A 90 10.02 -8.49 2.54
C PRO A 90 9.98 -7.90 1.12
N VAL A 91 10.65 -6.77 0.93
CA VAL A 91 10.84 -6.16 -0.39
C VAL A 91 12.11 -6.71 -1.05
N ILE A 92 12.21 -6.52 -2.37
CA ILE A 92 13.44 -6.83 -3.10
C ILE A 92 14.43 -5.71 -2.83
N LEU A 93 15.45 -6.00 -2.02
CA LEU A 93 16.50 -5.04 -1.71
C LEU A 93 17.30 -4.70 -2.96
N LEU A 94 17.61 -3.40 -3.10
CA LEU A 94 18.38 -2.87 -4.20
C LEU A 94 19.62 -2.14 -3.65
N PRO A 95 20.83 -2.41 -4.17
CA PRO A 95 22.01 -1.60 -3.86
C PRO A 95 21.76 -0.13 -4.19
N LYS A 96 22.25 0.79 -3.34
CA LYS A 96 21.98 2.23 -3.48
C LYS A 96 22.45 2.78 -4.83
N GLU A 97 23.49 2.19 -5.41
CA GLU A 97 24.09 2.58 -6.69
C GLU A 97 23.17 2.30 -7.89
N LYS A 98 22.18 1.40 -7.72
CA LYS A 98 21.17 1.11 -8.74
C LYS A 98 19.90 1.95 -8.57
N LEU A 99 19.77 2.69 -7.47
CA LEU A 99 18.63 3.56 -7.22
C LEU A 99 18.77 4.83 -8.06
N VAL A 100 17.87 5.03 -9.01
CA VAL A 100 17.89 6.15 -9.94
C VAL A 100 16.86 7.21 -9.55
N ASP A 101 15.62 6.79 -9.31
CA ASP A 101 14.50 7.68 -9.01
C ASP A 101 13.48 6.93 -8.14
N THR A 102 13.00 7.51 -7.04
CA THR A 102 11.97 6.87 -6.20
C THR A 102 10.55 7.28 -6.60
N ASN A 103 10.42 8.22 -7.53
CA ASN A 103 9.14 8.74 -7.96
C ASN A 103 8.30 7.64 -8.65
N GLY A 104 7.01 7.58 -8.29
CA GLY A 104 6.10 6.57 -8.82
C GLY A 104 6.30 5.14 -8.30
N ALA A 105 7.19 4.91 -7.33
CA ALA A 105 7.36 3.58 -6.72
C ALA A 105 6.06 3.05 -6.09
N GLY A 106 5.30 3.92 -5.43
CA GLY A 106 3.98 3.58 -4.85
C GLY A 106 2.95 3.24 -5.93
N ASP A 107 2.90 4.01 -7.02
CA ASP A 107 1.99 3.76 -8.14
C ASP A 107 2.33 2.45 -8.85
N ALA A 108 3.62 2.18 -9.06
CA ALA A 108 4.13 0.94 -9.62
C ALA A 108 3.78 -0.25 -8.72
N PHE A 109 3.92 -0.10 -7.39
CA PHE A 109 3.52 -1.12 -6.43
C PHE A 109 2.02 -1.44 -6.55
N VAL A 110 1.17 -0.42 -6.56
CA VAL A 110 -0.29 -0.61 -6.71
C VAL A 110 -0.62 -1.25 -8.05
N GLY A 111 0.02 -0.83 -9.14
CA GLY A 111 -0.16 -1.43 -10.47
C GLY A 111 0.22 -2.91 -10.51
N GLY A 112 1.38 -3.27 -9.94
CA GLY A 112 1.82 -4.65 -9.81
C GLY A 112 0.85 -5.50 -8.98
N PHE A 113 0.41 -4.96 -7.84
CA PHE A 113 -0.58 -5.61 -6.98
C PHE A 113 -1.89 -5.90 -7.73
N LEU A 114 -2.44 -4.90 -8.42
CA LEU A 114 -3.69 -5.03 -9.17
C LEU A 114 -3.56 -6.01 -10.34
N SER A 115 -2.39 -6.11 -10.97
CA SER A 115 -2.16 -7.05 -12.08
C SER A 115 -2.41 -8.51 -11.71
N GLN A 116 -2.14 -8.88 -10.46
CA GLN A 116 -2.37 -10.23 -9.94
C GLN A 116 -3.75 -10.35 -9.28
N LEU A 117 -4.25 -9.26 -8.67
CA LEU A 117 -5.56 -9.25 -8.06
C LEU A 117 -6.68 -9.55 -9.07
N VAL A 118 -6.61 -8.95 -10.28
CA VAL A 118 -7.61 -9.20 -11.34
C VAL A 118 -7.55 -10.63 -11.90
N GLN A 119 -6.49 -11.38 -11.59
CA GLN A 119 -6.33 -12.80 -11.92
C GLN A 119 -6.68 -13.71 -10.72
N GLU A 120 -7.32 -13.16 -9.69
CA GLU A 120 -7.74 -13.88 -8.47
C GLU A 120 -6.58 -14.58 -7.75
N LYS A 121 -5.37 -14.03 -7.87
CA LYS A 121 -4.19 -14.56 -7.17
C LYS A 121 -4.26 -14.27 -5.66
N PRO A 122 -3.59 -15.08 -4.82
CA PRO A 122 -3.48 -14.80 -3.39
C PRO A 122 -2.83 -13.45 -3.10
N ILE A 123 -3.18 -12.81 -1.99
CA ILE A 123 -2.65 -11.48 -1.60
C ILE A 123 -1.12 -11.45 -1.53
N GLU A 124 -0.48 -12.53 -1.08
CA GLU A 124 0.98 -12.67 -1.08
C GLU A 124 1.58 -12.49 -2.49
N GLU A 125 0.93 -13.07 -3.50
CA GLU A 125 1.35 -12.96 -4.89
C GLU A 125 1.14 -11.54 -5.44
N CYS A 126 0.03 -10.90 -5.05
CA CYS A 126 -0.22 -9.50 -5.36
C CYS A 126 0.87 -8.58 -4.77
N VAL A 127 1.24 -8.79 -3.51
CA VAL A 127 2.33 -8.02 -2.87
C VAL A 127 3.67 -8.29 -3.58
N ARG A 128 3.96 -9.54 -3.92
CA ARG A 128 5.19 -9.91 -4.66
C ARG A 128 5.28 -9.18 -6.00
N ALA A 129 4.18 -9.10 -6.75
CA ALA A 129 4.09 -8.35 -8.00
C ALA A 129 4.25 -6.84 -7.81
N GLY A 130 3.64 -6.28 -6.76
CA GLY A 130 3.83 -4.88 -6.40
C GLY A 130 5.29 -4.56 -6.08
N CYS A 131 5.93 -5.38 -5.25
CA CYS A 131 7.35 -5.24 -4.91
C CYS A 131 8.24 -5.34 -6.16
N TYR A 132 7.94 -6.27 -7.07
CA TYR A 132 8.65 -6.40 -8.34
C TYR A 132 8.52 -5.13 -9.20
N ALA A 133 7.29 -4.65 -9.41
CA ALA A 133 7.03 -3.48 -10.24
C ALA A 133 7.70 -2.23 -9.68
N ALA A 134 7.61 -2.01 -8.37
CA ALA A 134 8.32 -0.92 -7.69
C ALA A 134 9.83 -1.05 -7.83
N ASN A 135 10.40 -2.26 -7.65
CA ASN A 135 11.83 -2.49 -7.81
C ASN A 135 12.32 -2.20 -9.24
N VAL A 136 11.53 -2.50 -10.26
CA VAL A 136 11.85 -2.16 -11.66
C VAL A 136 11.84 -0.65 -11.88
N ILE A 137 10.81 0.05 -11.38
CA ILE A 137 10.67 1.49 -11.59
C ILE A 137 11.79 2.28 -10.92
N ILE A 138 12.16 1.92 -9.70
CA ILE A 138 13.15 2.72 -8.95
C ILE A 138 14.57 2.69 -9.55
N GLN A 139 14.81 1.80 -10.51
CA GLN A 139 16.06 1.66 -11.26
C GLN A 139 16.09 2.48 -12.56
N ARG A 140 15.05 3.30 -12.82
CA ARG A 140 14.86 4.04 -14.07
C ARG A 140 14.41 5.46 -13.75
N SER A 141 14.61 6.39 -14.68
CA SER A 141 14.11 7.76 -14.52
C SER A 141 12.61 7.80 -14.84
N GLY A 142 11.81 8.30 -13.89
CA GLY A 142 10.36 8.31 -13.98
C GLY A 142 9.70 6.92 -13.99
N CYS A 143 8.38 6.88 -14.20
CA CYS A 143 7.60 5.64 -14.22
C CYS A 143 7.68 4.94 -15.60
N THR A 144 8.85 4.38 -15.94
CA THR A 144 9.10 3.70 -17.22
C THR A 144 9.42 2.21 -17.07
N TYR A 145 8.97 1.38 -18.00
CA TYR A 145 9.12 -0.08 -17.93
C TYR A 145 9.90 -0.64 -19.13
N PRO A 146 10.55 -1.82 -19.00
CA PRO A 146 11.01 -2.58 -20.16
C PRO A 146 9.82 -3.06 -21.01
N GLU A 147 10.08 -3.48 -22.25
CA GLU A 147 9.04 -3.93 -23.19
C GLU A 147 8.17 -5.08 -22.65
N LYS A 148 8.77 -5.97 -21.85
CA LYS A 148 8.07 -7.10 -21.23
C LYS A 148 8.47 -7.26 -19.76
N PRO A 149 7.53 -7.61 -18.87
CA PRO A 149 7.86 -7.95 -17.49
C PRO A 149 8.58 -9.31 -17.42
N SER A 150 9.45 -9.44 -16.44
CA SER A 150 10.15 -10.67 -16.04
C SER A 150 9.61 -11.23 -14.70
N PHE A 151 8.35 -10.92 -14.40
CA PHE A 151 7.65 -11.42 -13.22
C PHE A 151 7.10 -12.82 -13.52
N ASN A 152 7.68 -13.83 -12.87
CA ASN A 152 7.21 -15.22 -12.89
C ASN A 152 6.45 -15.50 -11.61
#